data_AF-A0A060CDZ9-F1
#
_entry.id   AF-A0A060CDZ9-F1
#
_cell.length_a   1.000
_cell.length_b   1.000
_cell.length_c   1.000
_cell.angle_alpha   90.00
_cell.angle_beta   90.00
_cell.angle_gamma   90.00
#
_symmetry.space_group_name_H-M   'P 1'
#
loop_
_entity.id
_entity.type
_entity.pdbx_description
1 polymer ?
#
loop_
_entity_poly.entity_id
_entity_poly.type
_entity_poly.pdbx_seq_one_letter_code
_entity_poly.pdbx_strand_id
1 'polypeptide(L)'
;AEPGVDLSAPSLAMCAASKDGPADVREWAEYHLAIGFDTIYLFDTDNPEGIRWALEDLIASGAVQYYDLPGVSPRTVPRLQLRLYELCLRAAAGKHDWMAFFDVDEFLSLDSKAIEDELRRRGLPAVGRRRRPARESPREEEEEEEDGGRRRRRRGE
;
A
#
# COMPACT_ATOMS: atom_id res chain seq x y z
N ALA A 1 19.45 -5.58 5.72
CA ALA A 1 19.24 -5.23 4.31
C ALA A 1 17.79 -5.60 4.03
N GLU A 2 16.92 -4.60 3.91
CA GLU A 2 15.53 -4.83 3.54
C GLU A 2 15.51 -5.53 2.17
N PRO A 3 14.77 -6.64 2.00
CA PRO A 3 14.64 -7.26 0.69
C PRO A 3 14.04 -6.22 -0.27
N GLY A 4 14.75 -5.95 -1.36
CA GLY A 4 14.28 -5.03 -2.39
C GLY A 4 12.94 -5.52 -2.93
N VAL A 5 11.89 -4.72 -2.75
CA VAL A 5 10.55 -5.00 -3.27
C VAL A 5 10.64 -5.13 -4.79
N ASP A 6 10.36 -6.31 -5.32
CA ASP A 6 10.30 -6.52 -6.76
C ASP A 6 9.07 -5.81 -7.34
N LEU A 7 9.29 -4.64 -7.92
CA LEU A 7 8.25 -3.84 -8.59
C LEU A 7 7.73 -4.49 -9.88
N SER A 8 8.20 -5.70 -10.23
CA SER A 8 7.67 -6.52 -11.33
C SER A 8 6.49 -7.40 -10.91
N ALA A 9 6.36 -7.72 -9.62
CA ALA A 9 5.24 -8.47 -9.08
C ALA A 9 4.01 -7.56 -8.85
N PRO A 10 2.80 -8.01 -9.21
CA PRO A 10 1.58 -7.22 -9.02
C PRO A 10 1.33 -6.97 -7.53
N SER A 11 0.96 -5.75 -7.15
CA SER A 11 0.45 -5.52 -5.79
C SER A 11 -0.98 -5.94 -5.66
N LEU A 12 -1.30 -6.49 -4.51
CA LEU A 12 -2.65 -6.70 -4.07
C LEU A 12 -2.92 -5.96 -2.77
N ALA A 13 -3.92 -5.09 -2.80
CA ALA A 13 -4.51 -4.52 -1.60
C ALA A 13 -5.90 -5.10 -1.35
N MET A 14 -6.35 -5.00 -0.11
CA MET A 14 -7.73 -5.26 0.23
C MET A 14 -8.31 -4.10 1.04
N CYS A 15 -9.62 -3.96 0.94
CA CYS A 15 -10.40 -2.99 1.64
C CYS A 15 -11.45 -3.68 2.49
N ALA A 16 -11.51 -3.35 3.77
CA ALA A 16 -12.50 -3.91 4.68
C ALA A 16 -12.99 -2.85 5.68
N ALA A 17 -14.24 -3.00 6.11
CA ALA A 17 -14.80 -2.26 7.22
C ALA A 17 -15.13 -3.24 8.35
N SER A 18 -14.72 -2.92 9.57
CA SER A 18 -15.12 -3.65 10.76
C SER A 18 -16.19 -2.86 11.50
N LYS A 19 -17.23 -3.57 11.94
CA LYS A 19 -18.24 -3.07 12.86
C LYS A 19 -18.42 -4.12 13.94
N ASP A 20 -18.50 -3.70 15.19
CA ASP A 20 -18.67 -4.57 16.36
C ASP A 20 -17.54 -5.61 16.59
N GLY A 21 -16.39 -5.46 15.92
CA GLY A 21 -15.13 -6.16 16.17
C GLY A 21 -15.24 -7.69 16.28
N PRO A 22 -15.06 -8.47 15.19
CA PRO A 22 -15.01 -9.91 15.35
C PRO A 22 -13.81 -10.29 16.24
N ALA A 23 -14.00 -11.29 17.10
CA ALA A 23 -12.97 -11.79 18.02
C ALA A 23 -11.66 -12.15 17.30
N ASP A 24 -11.74 -12.47 16.00
CA ASP A 24 -10.66 -13.06 15.22
C ASP A 24 -10.12 -12.14 14.10
N VAL A 25 -10.24 -10.80 14.21
CA VAL A 25 -9.73 -9.88 13.15
C VAL A 25 -8.24 -10.07 12.86
N ARG A 26 -7.46 -10.52 13.85
CA ARG A 26 -6.04 -10.83 13.67
C ARG A 26 -5.85 -12.03 12.75
N GLU A 27 -6.57 -13.12 12.99
CA GLU A 27 -6.53 -14.32 12.14
C GLU A 27 -6.96 -13.97 10.71
N TRP A 28 -8.03 -13.19 10.58
CA TRP A 28 -8.49 -12.70 9.29
C TRP A 28 -7.37 -11.92 8.56
N ALA A 29 -6.70 -10.98 9.24
CA ALA A 29 -5.63 -10.20 8.62
C ALA A 29 -4.43 -11.08 8.23
N GLU A 30 -3.95 -11.92 9.14
CA GLU A 30 -2.81 -12.81 8.91
C GLU A 30 -3.08 -13.82 7.78
N TYR A 31 -4.29 -14.38 7.72
CA TYR A 31 -4.71 -15.26 6.64
C TYR A 31 -4.61 -14.58 5.27
N HIS A 32 -5.19 -13.38 5.14
CA HIS A 32 -5.21 -12.67 3.86
C HIS A 32 -3.80 -12.22 3.43
N LEU A 33 -2.96 -11.80 4.38
CA LEU A 33 -1.55 -11.52 4.10
C LEU A 33 -0.82 -12.80 3.63
N ALA A 34 -1.06 -13.95 4.28
CA ALA A 34 -0.41 -15.21 3.94
C ALA A 34 -0.78 -15.75 2.54
N ILE A 35 -1.99 -15.47 2.04
CA ILE A 35 -2.41 -15.88 0.69
C ILE A 35 -1.98 -14.89 -0.41
N GLY A 36 -1.31 -13.79 -0.05
CA GLY A 36 -0.62 -12.91 -0.99
C GLY A 36 -1.17 -11.48 -1.11
N PHE A 37 -1.99 -11.00 -0.16
CA PHE A 37 -2.25 -9.56 -0.07
C PHE A 37 -1.04 -8.83 0.57
N ASP A 38 -0.68 -7.67 0.04
CA ASP A 38 0.42 -6.85 0.58
C ASP A 38 -0.04 -5.85 1.63
N THR A 39 -1.27 -5.34 1.47
CA THR A 39 -1.76 -4.21 2.26
C THR A 39 -3.26 -4.29 2.50
N ILE A 40 -3.65 -4.13 3.76
CA ILE A 40 -5.05 -4.12 4.20
C ILE A 40 -5.42 -2.69 4.59
N TYR A 41 -6.42 -2.12 3.95
CA TYR A 41 -7.04 -0.86 4.36
C TYR A 41 -8.26 -1.21 5.24
N LEU A 42 -8.11 -1.04 6.54
CA LEU A 42 -9.10 -1.45 7.53
C LEU A 42 -9.74 -0.23 8.20
N PHE A 43 -11.04 -0.07 8.00
CA PHE A 43 -11.84 0.98 8.63
C PHE A 43 -12.59 0.40 9.84
N ASP A 44 -12.22 0.78 11.05
CA ASP A 44 -12.91 0.38 12.27
C ASP A 44 -14.02 1.38 12.59
N THR A 45 -15.27 0.96 12.47
CA THR A 45 -16.45 1.82 12.53
C THR A 45 -17.24 1.63 13.81
N ASP A 46 -17.16 2.63 14.68
CA ASP A 46 -17.95 2.72 15.92
C ASP A 46 -17.82 1.47 16.80
N ASN A 47 -16.59 1.01 17.01
CA ASN A 47 -16.27 -0.07 17.92
C ASN A 47 -15.78 0.48 19.28
N PRO A 48 -16.57 0.35 20.37
CA PRO A 48 -16.21 0.94 21.67
C PRO A 48 -14.95 0.36 22.30
N GLU A 49 -14.70 -0.93 22.08
CA GLU A 49 -13.50 -1.61 22.59
C GLU A 49 -12.32 -1.51 21.61
N GLY A 50 -12.64 -1.26 20.34
CA GLY A 50 -11.68 -1.17 19.24
C GLY A 50 -10.94 -2.48 18.98
N ILE A 51 -10.36 -2.59 17.79
CA ILE A 51 -9.55 -3.78 17.44
C ILE A 51 -8.09 -3.45 17.12
N ARG A 52 -7.70 -2.18 17.28
CA ARG A 52 -6.34 -1.71 17.02
C ARG A 52 -5.27 -2.53 17.74
N TRP A 53 -5.54 -2.89 19.00
CA TRP A 53 -4.61 -3.64 19.86
C TRP A 53 -4.26 -5.01 19.26
N ALA A 54 -5.17 -5.63 18.51
CA ALA A 54 -4.94 -6.95 17.90
C ALA A 54 -4.00 -6.89 16.69
N LEU A 55 -3.78 -5.69 16.14
CA LEU A 55 -3.12 -5.45 14.85
C LEU A 55 -1.88 -4.57 14.97
N GLU A 56 -1.39 -4.26 16.17
CA GLU A 56 -0.33 -3.26 16.39
C GLU A 56 0.93 -3.52 15.56
N ASP A 57 1.38 -4.77 15.48
CA ASP A 57 2.55 -5.19 14.72
C ASP A 57 2.32 -5.10 13.21
N LEU A 58 1.12 -5.44 12.74
CA LEU A 58 0.73 -5.32 11.34
C LEU A 58 0.55 -3.86 10.91
N ILE A 59 0.09 -3.00 11.82
CA ILE A 59 0.01 -1.56 11.62
C ILE A 59 1.42 -0.96 11.59
N ALA A 60 2.29 -1.37 12.52
CA ALA A 60 3.67 -0.88 12.58
C ALA A 60 4.50 -1.27 11.35
N SER A 61 4.24 -2.44 10.77
CA SER A 61 4.90 -2.90 9.53
C SER A 61 4.35 -2.24 8.26
N GLY A 62 3.20 -1.59 8.34
CA GLY A 62 2.49 -1.04 7.18
C GLY A 62 1.67 -2.07 6.39
N ALA A 63 1.62 -3.33 6.85
CA ALA A 63 0.75 -4.36 6.27
C ALA A 63 -0.73 -4.02 6.47
N VAL A 64 -1.07 -3.30 7.56
CA VAL A 64 -2.43 -2.80 7.84
C VAL A 64 -2.42 -1.27 7.94
N GLN A 65 -3.11 -0.63 7.00
CA GLN A 65 -3.50 0.78 7.05
C GLN A 65 -4.82 0.91 7.81
N TYR A 66 -4.72 1.17 9.12
CA TYR A 66 -5.86 1.23 10.04
C TYR A 66 -6.44 2.64 10.17
N TYR A 67 -7.77 2.75 10.09
CA TYR A 67 -8.53 4.00 10.23
C TYR A 67 -9.58 3.83 11.33
N ASP A 68 -9.37 4.52 12.46
CA ASP A 68 -10.32 4.57 13.57
C ASP A 68 -11.40 5.62 13.32
N LEU A 69 -12.67 5.21 13.31
CA LEU A 69 -13.83 6.04 13.00
C LEU A 69 -14.90 5.93 14.11
N PRO A 70 -14.65 6.53 15.29
CA PRO A 70 -15.61 6.49 16.40
C PRO A 70 -16.88 7.27 16.07
N GLY A 71 -18.05 6.75 16.46
CA GLY A 71 -19.35 7.36 16.18
C GLY A 71 -19.80 7.31 14.72
N VAL A 72 -19.02 6.66 13.85
CA VAL A 72 -19.38 6.45 12.45
C VAL A 72 -20.08 5.11 12.32
N SER A 73 -21.38 5.13 12.04
CA SER A 73 -22.18 3.93 11.82
C SER A 73 -23.19 4.18 10.71
N PRO A 74 -23.89 3.14 10.20
CA PRO A 74 -24.95 3.34 9.22
C PRO A 74 -26.09 4.26 9.68
N ARG A 75 -26.21 4.51 11.00
CA ARG A 75 -27.18 5.44 11.59
C ARG A 75 -26.72 6.91 11.48
N THR A 76 -25.42 7.17 11.55
CA THR A 76 -24.85 8.52 11.48
C THR A 76 -24.43 8.91 10.07
N VAL A 77 -24.03 7.94 9.26
CA VAL A 77 -23.58 8.13 7.88
C VAL A 77 -24.38 7.22 6.93
N PRO A 78 -25.33 7.78 6.16
CA PRO A 78 -26.06 7.02 5.15
C PRO A 78 -25.12 6.44 4.08
N ARG A 79 -25.40 5.20 3.65
CA ARG A 79 -24.59 4.46 2.66
C ARG A 79 -23.11 4.34 3.06
N LEU A 80 -22.86 4.15 4.37
CA LEU A 80 -21.52 4.11 4.95
C LEU A 80 -20.55 3.23 4.15
N GLN A 81 -20.92 1.99 3.83
CA GLN A 81 -20.04 1.05 3.11
C GLN A 81 -19.54 1.63 1.77
N LEU A 82 -20.42 2.21 0.95
CA LEU A 82 -20.03 2.87 -0.30
C LEU A 82 -19.04 4.02 -0.05
N ARG A 83 -19.25 4.80 1.01
CA ARG A 83 -18.38 5.93 1.38
C ARG A 83 -17.01 5.47 1.85
N LEU A 84 -16.94 4.35 2.58
CA LEU A 84 -15.68 3.74 2.99
C LEU A 84 -14.92 3.20 1.79
N TYR A 85 -15.59 2.50 0.87
CA TYR A 85 -14.96 2.01 -0.35
C TYR A 85 -14.43 3.14 -1.24
N GLU A 86 -15.16 4.26 -1.34
CA GLU A 86 -14.64 5.47 -2.01
C GLU A 86 -13.41 6.04 -1.31
N LEU A 87 -13.40 6.13 0.02
CA LEU A 87 -12.23 6.57 0.80
C LEU A 87 -11.03 5.65 0.55
N CYS A 88 -11.28 4.35 0.55
CA CYS A 88 -10.31 3.31 0.34
C CYS A 88 -9.65 3.40 -1.03
N LEU A 89 -10.47 3.53 -2.09
CA LEU A 89 -10.00 3.74 -3.45
C LEU A 89 -9.12 4.99 -3.57
N ARG A 90 -9.49 6.09 -2.90
CA ARG A 90 -8.66 7.31 -2.86
C ARG A 90 -7.35 7.09 -2.12
N ALA A 91 -7.40 6.39 -0.98
CA ALA A 91 -6.22 6.08 -0.17
C ALA A 91 -5.24 5.15 -0.90
N ALA A 92 -5.75 4.23 -1.71
CA ALA A 92 -4.99 3.24 -2.46
C ALA A 92 -4.61 3.67 -3.89
N ALA A 93 -5.11 4.81 -4.35
CA ALA A 93 -4.95 5.28 -5.72
C ALA A 93 -3.47 5.32 -6.15
N GLY A 94 -3.13 4.56 -7.19
CA GLY A 94 -1.79 4.51 -7.77
C GLY A 94 -0.74 3.75 -6.94
N LYS A 95 -1.14 3.09 -5.85
CA LYS A 95 -0.25 2.32 -4.95
C LYS A 95 -0.24 0.82 -5.22
N HIS A 96 -1.35 0.29 -5.75
CA HIS A 96 -1.57 -1.14 -5.95
C HIS A 96 -2.08 -1.43 -7.35
N ASP A 97 -1.84 -2.66 -7.82
CA ASP A 97 -2.31 -3.11 -9.13
C ASP A 97 -3.73 -3.69 -9.03
N TRP A 98 -4.01 -4.37 -7.92
CA TRP A 98 -5.29 -4.98 -7.61
C TRP A 98 -5.82 -4.50 -6.26
N MET A 99 -7.13 -4.40 -6.17
CA MET A 99 -7.82 -4.16 -4.91
C MET A 99 -9.04 -5.06 -4.81
N ALA A 100 -9.20 -5.70 -3.66
CA ALA A 100 -10.37 -6.47 -3.33
C ALA A 100 -11.19 -5.82 -2.20
N PHE A 101 -12.48 -6.14 -2.13
CA PHE A 101 -13.42 -5.56 -1.17
C PHE A 101 -14.24 -6.69 -0.54
N PHE A 102 -14.02 -6.97 0.75
CA PHE A 102 -14.72 -8.02 1.50
C PHE A 102 -14.96 -7.55 2.93
N ASP A 103 -15.94 -8.15 3.60
CA ASP A 103 -16.18 -7.89 5.01
C ASP A 103 -15.17 -8.67 5.90
N VAL A 104 -14.96 -8.21 7.14
CA VAL A 104 -13.94 -8.77 8.06
C VAL A 104 -14.28 -10.17 8.61
N ASP A 105 -15.47 -10.69 8.30
CA ASP A 105 -15.96 -12.03 8.63
C ASP A 105 -15.94 -12.98 7.42
N GLU A 106 -15.49 -12.51 6.25
CA GLU A 106 -15.37 -13.29 5.03
C GLU A 106 -13.93 -13.74 4.78
N PHE A 107 -13.76 -15.00 4.38
CA PHE A 107 -12.47 -15.59 4.00
C PHE A 107 -12.46 -15.97 2.52
N LEU A 108 -11.42 -15.55 1.80
CA LEU A 108 -11.23 -15.90 0.41
C LEU A 108 -10.61 -17.30 0.25
N SER A 109 -11.41 -18.28 -0.14
CA SER A 109 -10.90 -19.61 -0.51
C SER A 109 -10.32 -19.61 -1.93
N LEU A 110 -9.12 -20.19 -2.08
CA LEU A 110 -8.40 -20.28 -3.36
C LEU A 110 -8.19 -21.75 -3.75
N ASP A 111 -8.32 -22.05 -5.04
CA ASP A 111 -7.91 -23.36 -5.58
C ASP A 111 -6.38 -23.48 -5.70
N SER A 112 -5.67 -22.35 -5.69
CA SER A 112 -4.21 -22.26 -5.65
C SER A 112 -3.67 -21.75 -4.32
N LYS A 113 -2.35 -21.89 -4.13
CA LYS A 113 -1.67 -21.46 -2.89
C LYS A 113 -1.61 -19.94 -2.73
N ALA A 114 -1.58 -19.18 -3.83
CA ALA A 114 -1.49 -17.73 -3.81
C ALA A 114 -2.54 -17.09 -4.73
N ILE A 115 -3.01 -15.91 -4.34
CA ILE A 115 -3.98 -15.13 -5.13
C ILE A 115 -3.40 -14.69 -6.48
N GLU A 116 -2.10 -14.42 -6.55
CA GLU A 116 -1.43 -14.04 -7.79
C GLU A 116 -1.56 -15.14 -8.86
N ASP A 117 -1.43 -16.40 -8.48
CA ASP A 117 -1.58 -17.54 -9.39
C ASP A 117 -2.99 -17.60 -9.98
N GLU A 118 -4.00 -17.28 -9.16
CA GLU A 118 -5.40 -17.22 -9.58
C GLU A 118 -5.63 -16.08 -10.57
N LEU A 119 -5.13 -14.88 -10.26
CA LEU A 119 -5.26 -13.70 -11.12
C LEU A 119 -4.59 -13.93 -12.48
N ARG A 120 -3.39 -14.50 -12.49
CA ARG A 120 -2.66 -14.86 -13.72
C ARG A 120 -3.41 -15.90 -14.53
N ARG A 121 -3.91 -16.96 -13.88
CA ARG A 121 -4.67 -18.04 -14.55
C ARG A 121 -5.94 -17.53 -15.22
N ARG A 122 -6.63 -16.57 -14.60
CA ARG A 122 -7.86 -15.98 -15.15
C ARG A 122 -7.60 -14.86 -16.16
N GLY A 123 -6.35 -14.42 -16.33
CA GLY A 123 -5.99 -13.37 -17.27
C GLY A 123 -6.67 -12.02 -16.97
N LEU A 124 -6.99 -11.76 -15.70
CA LEU A 124 -7.70 -10.54 -15.34
C LEU A 124 -6.77 -9.32 -15.51
N PRO A 125 -7.25 -8.15 -16.00
CA PRO A 125 -6.46 -6.93 -16.12
C PRO A 125 -6.45 -6.11 -14.81
N ALA A 126 -5.27 -5.63 -14.40
CA ALA A 126 -5.10 -4.84 -13.17
C ALA A 126 -5.98 -3.58 -13.14
N VAL A 127 -6.57 -3.30 -11.97
CA VAL A 127 -7.52 -2.18 -11.72
C VAL A 127 -6.77 -0.84 -11.61
N GLY A 128 -5.51 -0.88 -11.20
CA GLY A 128 -4.57 0.23 -11.25
C GLY A 128 -3.23 -0.22 -11.84
N ARG A 129 -2.41 0.73 -12.31
CA ARG A 129 -0.97 0.48 -12.47
C ARG A 129 -0.26 1.33 -11.43
N ARG A 130 0.64 0.73 -10.64
CA ARG A 130 1.52 1.54 -9.78
C ARG A 130 2.26 2.58 -10.61
N ARG A 131 2.34 3.82 -10.13
CA ARG A 131 3.28 4.79 -10.72
C ARG A 131 4.69 4.31 -10.40
N ARG A 132 5.46 3.92 -11.41
CA ARG A 132 6.89 3.67 -11.25
C ARG A 132 7.54 4.99 -10.80
N PRO A 133 8.41 5.00 -9.78
CA PRO A 133 9.22 6.18 -9.52
C PRO A 133 10.00 6.53 -10.79
N ALA A 134 10.05 7.83 -11.13
CA ALA A 134 10.89 8.29 -12.21
C ALA A 134 12.32 7.80 -11.93
N ARG A 135 12.97 7.16 -12.91
CA ARG A 135 14.39 6.85 -12.79
C ARG A 135 15.11 8.16 -12.51
N GLU A 136 15.72 8.31 -11.34
CA GLU A 136 16.66 9.39 -11.11
C GLU A 136 17.79 9.21 -12.13
N SER A 137 17.87 10.14 -13.07
CA SER A 137 18.98 10.23 -14.01
C SER A 137 20.27 10.48 -13.22
N PRO A 138 21.38 9.77 -13.50
CA PRO A 138 22.65 10.06 -12.84
C PRO A 138 22.99 11.53 -13.00
N ARG A 139 23.34 12.19 -11.89
CA ARG A 139 23.88 13.55 -11.93
C ARG A 139 25.22 13.48 -12.65
N GLU A 140 25.32 14.18 -13.78
CA GLU A 140 26.59 14.39 -14.46
C GLU A 140 27.47 15.22 -13.52
N GLU A 141 28.59 14.65 -13.07
CA GLU A 141 29.63 15.37 -12.36
C GLU A 141 30.34 16.25 -13.39
N GLU A 142 30.14 17.57 -13.31
CA GLU A 142 30.90 18.54 -14.08
C GLU A 142 32.35 18.56 -13.54
N GLU A 143 33.29 18.01 -14.31
CA GLU A 143 34.73 18.18 -14.08
C GLU A 143 35.11 19.63 -14.44
N GLU A 144 35.47 20.44 -13.44
CA GLU A 144 36.05 21.77 -13.64
C GLU A 144 37.51 21.63 -14.15
N GLU A 145 37.73 21.99 -15.42
CA GLU A 145 39.06 22.18 -16.02
C GLU A 145 39.66 23.52 -15.55
N GLU A 146 40.67 23.49 -14.67
CA GLU A 146 41.51 24.66 -14.34
C GLU A 146 42.55 24.92 -15.45
N ASP A 147 42.28 25.85 -16.38
CA ASP A 147 43.29 26.43 -17.27
C ASP A 147 43.92 27.70 -16.65
N GLY A 148 44.98 27.48 -15.87
CA GLY A 148 45.79 28.52 -15.23
C GLY A 148 46.95 29.02 -16.11
N GLY A 149 46.64 29.96 -17.00
CA GLY A 149 47.48 30.54 -18.04
C GLY A 149 48.94 30.92 -17.70
N ARG A 150 49.85 30.53 -18.61
CA ARG A 150 51.26 30.97 -18.66
C ARG A 150 51.45 32.03 -19.75
N ARG A 151 51.56 33.33 -19.41
CA ARG A 151 52.09 34.35 -20.34
C ARG A 151 53.05 35.36 -19.69
N ARG A 152 54.34 35.07 -19.93
CA ARG A 152 55.44 35.93 -20.43
C ARG A 152 55.58 37.37 -19.90
N ARG A 153 56.72 37.51 -19.19
CA ARG A 153 57.58 38.70 -18.98
C ARG A 153 57.50 39.74 -20.11
N ARG A 154 57.32 41.00 -19.73
CA ARG A 154 57.86 42.17 -20.46
C ARG A 154 58.76 42.97 -19.52
N ARG A 155 59.99 43.21 -19.99
CA ARG A 155 60.99 44.11 -19.43
C ARG A 155 60.55 45.57 -19.64
N GLY A 156 60.89 46.44 -18.70
CA GLY A 156 60.94 47.88 -18.88
C GLY A 156 61.94 48.45 -17.88
N GLU A 157 62.99 49.09 -18.41
CA GLU A 157 63.80 50.10 -17.71
C GLU A 157 63.00 51.40 -17.55
#